data_AF-A0A0F9BWP0-F1
#
_entry.id   AF-A0A0F9BWP0-F1
#
_cell.length_a   1.000
_cell.length_b   1.000
_cell.length_c   1.000
_cell.angle_alpha   90.00
_cell.angle_beta   90.00
_cell.angle_gamma   90.00
#
_symmetry.space_group_name_H-M   'P 1'
#
loop_
_entity.id
_entity.type
_entity.pdbx_description
1 polymer ?
#
loop_
_entity_poly.entity_id
_entity_poly.type
_entity_poly.pdbx_seq_one_letter_code
_entity_poly.pdbx_strand_id
1 'polypeptide(L)'
;MSKETSLEFLGLFLVVILIAFTSSYSYLLFHSVAEVFSVIISGGVFFIGWNSRKYMKSSFFLVLGVSSLFIGIVDLIHSLSYLDMQIFTGFDANLPTSLWIAARYLQSCSLLIASLLIKKSVKSNYLFVTYMGVFIILIILIFSNAFP
;
A
#
# COMPACT_ATOMS: atom_id res chain seq x y z
N MET A 1 3.63 28.78 9.94
CA MET A 1 2.59 27.80 9.55
C MET A 1 1.27 28.54 9.55
N SER A 2 0.46 28.47 8.48
CA SER A 2 -0.83 29.18 8.47
C SER A 2 -1.80 28.48 9.44
N LYS A 3 -2.81 29.22 9.95
CA LYS A 3 -3.84 28.64 10.84
C LYS A 3 -4.54 27.44 10.19
N GLU A 4 -4.72 27.48 8.88
CA GLU A 4 -5.30 26.38 8.10
C GLU A 4 -4.43 25.13 8.14
N THR A 5 -3.12 25.23 7.92
CA THR A 5 -2.23 24.07 7.99
C THR A 5 -2.23 23.45 9.40
N SER A 6 -2.27 24.27 10.45
CA SER A 6 -2.34 23.74 11.82
C SER A 6 -3.64 22.99 12.12
N LEU A 7 -4.76 23.41 11.53
CA LEU A 7 -6.05 22.72 11.68
C LEU A 7 -6.06 21.38 10.93
N GLU A 8 -5.47 21.31 9.74
CA GLU A 8 -5.31 20.07 8.98
C GLU A 8 -4.47 19.04 9.74
N PHE A 9 -3.34 19.45 10.32
CA PHE A 9 -2.51 18.57 11.14
C PHE A 9 -3.23 18.09 12.40
N LEU A 10 -3.99 18.97 13.05
CA LEU A 10 -4.79 18.60 14.21
C LEU A 10 -5.87 17.57 13.84
N GLY A 11 -6.54 17.77 12.70
CA GLY A 11 -7.53 16.84 12.17
C GLY A 11 -6.94 15.46 11.89
N LEU A 12 -5.79 15.39 11.21
CA LEU A 12 -5.09 14.14 10.95
C LEU A 12 -4.68 13.43 12.24
N PHE A 13 -4.13 14.18 13.20
CA PHE A 13 -3.74 13.63 14.51
C PHE A 13 -4.92 13.04 15.27
N LEU A 14 -6.07 13.74 15.24
CA LEU A 14 -7.29 13.27 15.86
C LEU A 14 -7.82 11.98 15.20
N VAL A 15 -7.76 11.87 13.86
CA VAL A 15 -8.10 10.63 13.15
C VAL A 15 -7.22 9.46 13.60
N VAL A 16 -5.91 9.67 13.70
CA VAL A 16 -4.97 8.62 14.15
C VAL A 16 -5.28 8.18 15.59
N ILE A 17 -5.57 9.12 16.49
CA ILE A 17 -5.96 8.80 17.87
C ILE A 17 -7.26 7.99 17.91
N LEU A 18 -8.27 8.39 17.13
CA LEU A 18 -9.56 7.69 17.08
C LEU A 18 -9.39 6.24 16.60
N ILE A 19 -8.58 6.03 15.55
CA ILE A 19 -8.24 4.69 15.07
C ILE A 19 -7.53 3.91 16.19
N ALA A 20 -6.50 4.47 16.82
CA ALA A 20 -5.79 3.80 17.92
C ALA A 20 -6.71 3.40 19.08
N PHE A 21 -7.68 4.25 19.43
CA PHE A 21 -8.61 4.00 20.52
C PHE A 21 -9.52 2.79 20.27
N THR A 22 -9.81 2.45 19.01
CA THR A 22 -10.61 1.25 18.67
C THR A 22 -9.97 -0.06 19.16
N SER A 23 -8.65 -0.09 19.38
CA SER A 23 -7.94 -1.26 19.93
C SER A 23 -8.39 -1.63 21.34
N SER A 24 -8.91 -0.65 22.11
CA SER A 24 -9.47 -0.87 23.45
C SER A 24 -10.78 -1.65 23.41
N TYR A 25 -11.46 -1.66 22.27
CA TYR A 25 -12.72 -2.38 22.06
C TYR A 25 -12.50 -3.74 21.39
N SER A 26 -11.74 -3.77 20.29
CA SER A 26 -11.42 -4.99 19.56
C SER A 26 -10.17 -4.80 18.71
N TYR A 27 -9.20 -5.72 18.83
CA TYR A 27 -8.01 -5.71 17.99
C TYR A 27 -8.36 -5.87 16.50
N LEU A 28 -9.34 -6.72 16.17
CA LEU A 28 -9.80 -6.91 14.79
C LEU A 28 -10.38 -5.61 14.21
N LEU A 29 -11.14 -4.85 15.01
CA LEU A 29 -11.67 -3.55 14.58
C LEU A 29 -10.52 -2.56 14.30
N PHE A 30 -9.57 -2.47 15.22
CA PHE A 30 -8.38 -1.64 15.04
C PHE A 30 -7.60 -2.00 13.78
N HIS A 31 -7.26 -3.28 13.62
CA HIS A 31 -6.53 -3.78 12.45
C HIS A 31 -7.28 -3.44 11.16
N SER A 32 -8.58 -3.76 11.08
CA SER A 32 -9.38 -3.52 9.88
C SER A 32 -9.48 -2.04 9.52
N VAL A 33 -9.72 -1.16 10.49
CA VAL A 33 -9.83 0.29 10.24
C VAL A 33 -8.47 0.88 9.87
N ALA A 34 -7.39 0.46 10.52
CA ALA A 34 -6.04 0.92 10.22
C ALA A 34 -5.61 0.50 8.81
N GLU A 35 -5.92 -0.73 8.39
CA GLU A 35 -5.61 -1.22 7.04
C GLU A 35 -6.47 -0.54 5.97
N VAL A 36 -7.78 -0.37 6.17
CA VAL A 36 -8.62 0.36 5.20
C VAL A 36 -8.13 1.80 5.04
N PHE A 37 -7.73 2.45 6.14
CA PHE A 37 -7.15 3.80 6.09
C PHE A 37 -5.83 3.84 5.31
N SER A 38 -4.93 2.86 5.52
CA SER A 38 -3.67 2.75 4.77
C SER A 38 -3.90 2.53 3.27
N VAL A 39 -4.87 1.69 2.91
CA VAL A 39 -5.28 1.41 1.52
C VAL A 39 -5.85 2.65 0.84
N ILE A 40 -6.67 3.44 1.54
CA ILE A 40 -7.19 4.73 1.03
C ILE A 40 -6.04 5.70 0.73
N ILE A 41 -5.06 5.82 1.64
CA ILE A 41 -3.87 6.65 1.40
C ILE A 41 -3.11 6.17 0.16
N SER A 42 -2.89 4.86 0.05
CA SER A 42 -2.18 4.27 -1.09
C SER A 42 -2.90 4.53 -2.42
N GLY A 43 -4.23 4.40 -2.44
CA GLY A 43 -5.07 4.78 -3.57
C GLY A 43 -4.96 6.25 -3.92
N GLY A 44 -4.95 7.14 -2.92
CA GLY A 44 -4.72 8.58 -3.11
C GLY A 44 -3.36 8.90 -3.76
N VAL A 45 -2.28 8.25 -3.29
CA VAL A 45 -0.94 8.39 -3.88
C VAL A 45 -0.93 7.92 -5.34
N PHE A 46 -1.59 6.79 -5.64
CA PHE A 46 -1.77 6.34 -7.02
C PHE A 46 -2.53 7.36 -7.87
N PHE A 47 -3.68 7.86 -7.39
CA PHE A 47 -4.48 8.82 -8.15
C PHE A 47 -3.69 10.08 -8.48
N ILE A 48 -2.94 10.63 -7.51
CA ILE A 48 -2.12 11.83 -7.73
C ILE A 48 -1.00 11.51 -8.72
N GLY A 49 -0.23 10.45 -8.51
CA GLY A 49 0.90 10.08 -9.38
C GLY A 49 0.47 9.72 -10.81
N TRP A 50 -0.64 9.00 -10.96
CA TRP A 50 -1.17 8.62 -12.27
C TRP A 50 -1.73 9.82 -13.02
N ASN A 51 -2.54 10.67 -12.40
CA ASN A 51 -3.14 11.81 -13.09
C ASN A 51 -2.12 12.91 -13.41
N SER A 52 -1.10 13.10 -12.57
CA SER A 52 -0.04 14.08 -12.80
C SER A 52 1.03 13.62 -13.81
N ARG A 53 1.01 12.35 -14.25
CA ARG A 53 2.06 11.74 -15.10
C ARG A 53 2.43 12.51 -16.37
N LYS A 54 1.48 13.24 -16.97
CA LYS A 54 1.72 14.03 -18.19
C LYS A 54 2.45 15.35 -17.92
N TYR A 55 2.38 15.85 -16.69
CA TYR A 55 2.92 17.14 -16.29
C TYR A 55 4.28 17.01 -15.59
N MET A 56 4.65 15.81 -15.17
CA MET A 56 5.89 15.54 -14.45
C MET A 56 7.04 15.19 -15.38
N LYS A 57 8.19 15.86 -15.18
CA LYS A 57 9.43 15.58 -15.91
C LYS A 57 10.23 14.40 -15.35
N SER A 58 9.97 14.04 -14.09
CA SER A 58 10.64 12.96 -13.36
C SER A 58 9.70 11.78 -13.18
N SER A 59 10.25 10.56 -13.27
CA SER A 59 9.47 9.34 -13.00
C SER A 59 9.30 9.05 -11.52
N PHE A 60 9.95 9.81 -10.62
CA PHE A 60 9.92 9.56 -9.19
C PHE A 60 8.49 9.37 -8.65
N PHE A 61 7.64 10.37 -8.84
CA PHE A 61 6.24 10.33 -8.38
C PHE A 61 5.37 9.34 -9.16
N LEU A 62 5.71 9.08 -10.43
CA LEU A 62 5.02 8.08 -11.23
C LEU A 62 5.28 6.66 -10.68
N VAL A 63 6.52 6.36 -10.27
CA VAL A 63 6.90 5.11 -9.59
C VAL A 63 6.17 4.97 -8.27
N LEU A 64 6.18 6.02 -7.44
CA LEU A 64 5.43 5.98 -6.17
C LEU A 64 3.94 5.77 -6.39
N GLY A 65 3.33 6.51 -7.30
CA GLY A 65 1.91 6.35 -7.62
C GLY A 65 1.57 4.93 -8.06
N VAL A 66 2.25 4.43 -9.10
CA VAL A 66 1.95 3.09 -9.65
C VAL A 66 2.23 2.00 -8.62
N SER A 67 3.35 2.05 -7.91
CA SER A 67 3.65 1.05 -6.86
C SER A 67 2.63 1.06 -5.73
N SER A 68 2.19 2.24 -5.28
CA SER A 68 1.17 2.38 -4.24
C SER A 68 -0.15 1.68 -4.58
N LEU A 69 -0.57 1.65 -5.85
CA LEU A 69 -1.77 0.89 -6.24
C LEU A 69 -1.63 -0.59 -5.87
N PHE A 70 -0.53 -1.22 -6.29
CA PHE A 70 -0.32 -2.64 -6.07
C PHE A 70 -0.02 -2.96 -4.60
N ILE A 71 0.74 -2.11 -3.91
CA ILE A 71 0.96 -2.22 -2.47
C ILE A 71 -0.38 -2.17 -1.72
N GLY A 72 -1.26 -1.23 -2.07
CA GLY A 72 -2.59 -1.11 -1.45
C GLY A 72 -3.49 -2.32 -1.74
N ILE A 73 -3.39 -2.93 -2.92
CA ILE A 73 -4.11 -4.18 -3.22
C ILE A 73 -3.56 -5.33 -2.36
N VAL A 74 -2.24 -5.45 -2.20
CA VAL A 74 -1.64 -6.48 -1.34
C VAL A 74 -2.00 -6.26 0.13
N ASP A 75 -1.94 -5.02 0.63
CA ASP A 75 -2.35 -4.67 2.01
C ASP A 75 -3.86 -4.96 2.23
N LEU A 76 -4.71 -4.75 1.22
CA LEU A 76 -6.13 -5.14 1.29
C LEU A 76 -6.30 -6.66 1.39
N ILE A 77 -5.60 -7.44 0.56
CA ILE A 77 -5.66 -8.92 0.61
C ILE A 77 -5.08 -9.41 1.96
N HIS A 78 -3.99 -8.80 2.44
CA HIS A 78 -3.41 -9.04 3.76
C HIS A 78 -4.47 -8.89 4.85
N SER A 79 -5.16 -7.75 4.88
CA SER A 79 -6.21 -7.48 5.87
C SER A 79 -7.32 -8.54 5.84
N LEU A 80 -7.78 -8.93 4.65
CA LEU A 80 -8.79 -9.98 4.47
C LEU A 80 -8.29 -11.38 4.88
N SER A 81 -6.97 -11.60 4.85
CA SER A 81 -6.33 -12.85 5.27
C SER A 81 -6.01 -12.93 6.75
N TYR A 82 -6.32 -11.88 7.52
CA TYR A 82 -6.13 -11.89 8.96
C TYR A 82 -6.95 -13.03 9.59
N LEU A 83 -6.32 -13.78 10.51
CA LEU A 83 -6.87 -15.03 11.05
C LEU A 83 -8.29 -14.90 11.58
N ASP A 84 -8.58 -13.81 12.30
CA ASP A 84 -9.90 -13.60 12.90
C ASP A 84 -11.00 -13.22 11.88
N MET A 85 -10.65 -12.95 10.61
CA MET A 85 -11.65 -12.74 9.54
C MET A 85 -12.21 -14.03 8.96
N GLN A 86 -11.48 -15.15 9.04
CA GLN A 86 -11.91 -16.48 8.55
C GLN A 86 -12.38 -16.52 7.07
N ILE A 87 -11.91 -15.62 6.21
CA ILE A 87 -12.30 -15.55 4.79
C ILE A 87 -11.55 -16.61 3.96
N PHE A 88 -10.23 -16.74 4.17
CA PHE A 88 -9.40 -17.71 3.46
C PHE A 88 -9.28 -19.00 4.29
N THR A 89 -9.93 -20.07 3.82
CA THR A 89 -9.89 -21.39 4.47
C THR A 89 -8.73 -22.23 3.95
N GLY A 90 -8.15 -23.06 4.80
CA GLY A 90 -7.00 -23.91 4.44
C GLY A 90 -5.63 -23.22 4.49
N PHE A 91 -5.60 -21.95 4.90
CA PHE A 91 -4.38 -21.19 5.17
C PHE A 91 -4.25 -20.93 6.67
N ASP A 92 -3.01 -20.86 7.16
CA ASP A 92 -2.68 -20.59 8.56
C ASP A 92 -2.22 -19.14 8.75
N ALA A 93 -1.57 -18.86 9.87
CA ALA A 93 -1.01 -17.55 10.21
C ALA A 93 0.06 -17.06 9.22
N ASN A 94 0.57 -17.94 8.34
CA ASN A 94 1.59 -17.59 7.38
C ASN A 94 1.03 -16.67 6.30
N LEU A 95 -0.14 -16.96 5.73
CA LEU A 95 -0.71 -16.18 4.61
C LEU A 95 -0.74 -14.65 4.85
N PRO A 96 -1.33 -14.14 5.96
CA PRO A 96 -1.28 -12.70 6.23
C PRO A 96 0.16 -12.21 6.41
N THR A 97 1.03 -12.99 7.05
CA THR A 97 2.44 -12.60 7.27
C THR A 97 3.22 -12.50 5.95
N SER A 98 3.04 -13.47 5.06
CA SER A 98 3.59 -13.52 3.70
C SER A 98 3.19 -12.31 2.87
N LEU A 99 1.89 -11.96 2.87
CA LEU A 99 1.36 -10.79 2.17
C LEU A 99 1.95 -9.49 2.74
N TRP A 100 2.07 -9.38 4.06
CA TRP A 100 2.67 -8.21 4.70
C TRP A 100 4.14 -8.03 4.30
N ILE A 101 4.93 -9.10 4.36
CA ILE A 101 6.34 -9.10 3.94
C ILE A 101 6.45 -8.71 2.44
N ALA A 102 5.61 -9.28 1.58
CA ALA A 102 5.57 -8.95 0.16
C ALA A 102 5.29 -7.47 -0.08
N ALA A 103 4.32 -6.89 0.62
CA ALA A 103 4.00 -5.47 0.53
C ALA A 103 5.19 -4.60 0.94
N ARG A 104 5.91 -4.95 2.02
CA ARG A 104 7.10 -4.20 2.48
C ARG A 104 8.28 -4.31 1.50
N TYR A 105 8.51 -5.48 0.89
CA TYR A 105 9.51 -5.60 -0.17
C TYR A 105 9.13 -4.77 -1.39
N LEU A 106 7.87 -4.85 -1.83
CA LEU A 106 7.38 -4.06 -2.95
C LEU A 106 7.54 -2.55 -2.67
N GLN A 107 7.21 -2.10 -1.46
CA GLN A 107 7.36 -0.71 -1.04
C GLN A 107 8.83 -0.25 -1.01
N SER A 108 9.70 -1.00 -0.33
CA SER A 108 11.12 -0.62 -0.18
C SER A 108 11.87 -0.64 -1.52
N CYS A 109 11.64 -1.66 -2.36
CA CYS A 109 12.19 -1.71 -3.71
C CYS A 109 11.66 -0.55 -4.57
N SER A 110 10.38 -0.21 -4.45
CA SER A 110 9.78 0.91 -5.21
C SER A 110 10.36 2.26 -4.80
N LEU A 111 10.61 2.48 -3.51
CA LEU A 111 11.27 3.70 -3.01
C LEU A 111 12.71 3.81 -3.53
N LEU A 112 13.46 2.70 -3.53
CA LEU A 112 14.80 2.65 -4.10
C LEU A 112 14.78 2.95 -5.60
N ILE A 113 13.90 2.28 -6.36
CA ILE A 113 13.72 2.48 -7.80
C ILE A 113 13.32 3.93 -8.09
N ALA A 114 12.35 4.48 -7.36
CA ALA A 114 11.92 5.87 -7.51
C ALA A 114 13.11 6.82 -7.33
N SER A 115 13.90 6.63 -6.28
CA SER A 115 15.08 7.45 -5.97
C SER A 115 16.14 7.39 -7.08
N LEU A 116 16.38 6.20 -7.66
CA LEU A 116 17.32 6.03 -8.79
C LEU A 116 16.79 6.65 -10.10
N LEU A 117 15.49 6.85 -10.21
CA LEU A 117 14.83 7.38 -11.42
C LEU A 117 14.48 8.88 -11.33
N ILE A 118 14.95 9.61 -10.31
CA ILE A 118 14.66 11.05 -10.13
C ILE A 118 14.98 11.87 -11.40
N LYS A 119 16.05 11.57 -12.12
CA LYS A 119 16.48 12.29 -13.33
C LYS A 119 16.12 11.59 -14.63
N LYS A 120 15.34 10.50 -14.58
CA LYS A 120 15.00 9.69 -15.75
C LYS A 120 13.50 9.73 -16.04
N SER A 121 13.15 9.62 -17.31
CA SER A 121 11.78 9.44 -17.78
C SER A 121 11.51 7.96 -18.07
N VAL A 122 10.39 7.46 -17.57
CA VAL A 122 9.90 6.10 -17.75
C VAL A 122 8.49 6.20 -18.29
N LYS A 123 8.18 5.39 -19.31
CA LYS A 123 6.85 5.35 -19.90
C LYS A 123 5.89 4.67 -18.92
N SER A 124 4.77 5.34 -18.61
CA SER A 124 3.77 4.87 -17.64
C SER A 124 3.24 3.47 -17.93
N ASN A 125 3.04 3.13 -19.22
CA ASN A 125 2.49 1.83 -19.60
C ASN A 125 3.44 0.67 -19.26
N TYR A 126 4.74 0.80 -19.55
CA TYR A 126 5.71 -0.23 -19.20
C TYR A 126 5.83 -0.37 -17.69
N LEU A 127 5.87 0.74 -16.96
CA LEU A 127 5.92 0.72 -15.50
C LEU A 127 4.71 -0.02 -14.90
N PHE A 128 3.50 0.31 -15.35
CA PHE A 128 2.27 -0.34 -14.88
C PHE A 128 2.27 -1.84 -15.19
N VAL A 129 2.62 -2.24 -16.42
CA VAL A 129 2.70 -3.66 -16.81
C VAL A 129 3.75 -4.41 -15.99
N THR A 130 4.92 -3.80 -15.73
CA THR A 130 5.94 -4.41 -14.87
C THR A 130 5.42 -4.65 -13.46
N TYR A 131 4.80 -3.64 -12.84
CA TYR A 131 4.24 -3.81 -11.50
C TYR A 131 3.08 -4.82 -11.46
N MET A 132 2.22 -4.85 -12.48
CA MET A 132 1.17 -5.86 -12.63
C MET A 132 1.77 -7.27 -12.72
N GLY A 133 2.82 -7.45 -13.52
CA GLY A 133 3.52 -8.73 -13.64
C GLY A 133 4.15 -9.18 -12.31
N VAL A 134 4.83 -8.27 -11.61
CA VAL A 134 5.41 -8.54 -10.28
C VAL A 134 4.30 -8.89 -9.28
N PHE A 135 3.20 -8.15 -9.27
CA PHE A 135 2.04 -8.42 -8.41
C PHE A 135 1.47 -9.83 -8.66
N ILE A 136 1.22 -10.20 -9.92
CA ILE A 136 0.70 -11.54 -10.26
C ILE A 136 1.67 -12.64 -9.81
N ILE A 137 2.96 -12.47 -10.08
CA ILE A 137 3.99 -13.45 -9.66
C ILE A 137 4.01 -13.59 -8.14
N LEU A 138 3.99 -12.48 -7.38
CA LEU A 138 3.98 -12.51 -5.92
C LEU A 138 2.75 -13.22 -5.37
N ILE A 139 1.55 -12.90 -5.88
CA ILE A 139 0.31 -13.55 -5.45
C ILE A 139 0.35 -15.05 -5.75
N ILE A 140 0.81 -15.47 -6.93
CA ILE A 140 0.95 -16.90 -7.25
C ILE A 140 1.89 -17.59 -6.26
N LEU A 141 3.08 -17.02 -6.01
CA LEU A 141 4.06 -17.63 -5.11
C LEU A 141 3.56 -17.70 -3.66
N ILE A 142 2.84 -16.69 -3.17
CA ILE A 142 2.28 -16.67 -1.81
C ILE A 142 1.21 -17.76 -1.67
N PHE A 143 0.21 -17.78 -2.56
CA PHE A 143 -0.88 -18.75 -2.48
C PHE A 143 -0.44 -20.19 -2.79
N SER A 144 0.74 -20.38 -3.41
CA SER A 144 1.36 -21.69 -3.57
C SER A 144 2.32 -22.09 -2.44
N ASN A 145 2.45 -21.29 -1.37
CA ASN A 145 3.42 -21.49 -0.29
C ASN A 145 4.89 -21.56 -0.76
N ALA A 146 5.24 -20.82 -1.83
CA ALA A 146 6.58 -20.77 -2.44
C ALA A 146 7.30 -19.41 -2.26
N PHE A 147 6.61 -18.40 -1.75
CA PHE A 147 7.16 -17.13 -1.24
C PHE A 147 7.16 -17.20 0.28
N PRO A 148 7.99 -16.42 1.02
CA PRO A 148 7.83 -16.32 2.47
C PRO A 148 6.37 -16.16 2.82
#